data_AF-A0A550GKV5-F1
#
_entry.id   AF-A0A550GKV5-F1
#
_cell.length_a   1.000
_cell.length_b   1.000
_cell.length_c   1.000
_cell.angle_alpha   90.00
_cell.angle_beta   90.00
_cell.angle_gamma   90.00
#
_symmetry.space_group_name_H-M   'P 1'
#
loop_
_entity.id
_entity.type
_entity.pdbx_description
1 polymer ?
#
loop_
_entity_poly.entity_id
_entity_poly.type
_entity_poly.pdbx_seq_one_letter_code
_entity_poly.pdbx_strand_id
1 'polypeptide(L)'
;MNVKSPEEFYGFQMGADRKLVRWDRIVEYFWHLDGLPTVKVRELGKTTEGQPFLLAAISSPRNIENLDRIREQSWALAHPKKLSERGLKKIIREGKAVVSMTMSVHASEIGGTQLSSELAHEVATSEDPDIVKIRENVVFLLVPSSNPDGNIKVVDWYNEHLDTEYEGGPLPYLYHKYVGHDNNRDAYHITQVESEHLTGFLFREWYPQAQVDYHHMGGYAARFSIPPHMDPLYEEVDPLIWTEQQLYGGAMIMELEAHGKTGVETQATYPADGGPYWDESPIAHGICGMLTESASAKLATPMYVHYQQLEPSRRGRPEYRTQMNFPHPWPGGWWRLRDIVEQQKVASLAVLKTAANFREKILRNMHLKATRQVERGETTPPYAYIIPMEQHDQNTALDLLRKLHMADVEVHHARRGFSYGGVTYPRGTHVIFTAQTCRAYILKLLRETHYHDGPHTRSRDDTPLSPYDLSTDTMAEFMGVNVVEAVEPLSGSFEPLASIDPPDGGVEESKGGHLLDGRLNSSYSAVNELLRDGKKVHRVLEDAYGLPKGTFYIPNQRGLKGKLDGL
;
A
#
# COMPACT_ATOMS: atom_id res chain seq x y z
N MET A 1 9.52 22.27 25.27
CA MET A 1 8.09 22.56 25.54
C MET A 1 7.49 21.36 26.22
N ASN A 2 6.52 21.51 27.12
CA ASN A 2 5.82 20.37 27.70
C ASN A 2 4.64 20.02 26.78
N VAL A 3 4.72 18.88 26.09
CA VAL A 3 3.69 18.40 25.19
C VAL A 3 2.68 17.60 26.01
N LYS A 4 1.42 18.03 25.96
CA LYS A 4 0.29 17.31 26.57
C LYS A 4 0.17 15.89 26.03
N SER A 5 -0.25 14.96 26.89
CA SER A 5 -0.68 13.63 26.45
C SER A 5 -1.94 13.72 25.58
N PRO A 6 -2.27 12.69 24.78
CA PRO A 6 -3.49 12.70 23.98
C PRO A 6 -4.75 12.86 24.84
N GLU A 7 -4.79 12.22 26.01
CA GLU A 7 -5.92 12.33 26.94
C GLU A 7 -6.09 13.76 27.47
N GLU A 8 -4.99 14.43 27.82
CA GLU A 8 -5.02 15.84 28.24
C GLU A 8 -5.37 16.81 27.09
N PHE A 9 -5.04 16.45 25.86
CA PHE A 9 -5.30 17.27 24.67
C PHE A 9 -6.74 17.13 24.16
N TYR A 10 -7.27 15.90 24.11
CA TYR A 10 -8.62 15.59 23.61
C TYR A 10 -9.68 15.59 24.70
N GLY A 11 -9.28 15.44 25.97
CA GLY A 11 -10.19 15.40 27.13
C GLY A 11 -10.78 14.01 27.43
N PHE A 12 -10.28 12.97 26.76
CA PHE A 12 -10.64 11.57 27.02
C PHE A 12 -9.53 10.63 26.52
N GLN A 13 -9.40 9.46 27.14
CA GLN A 13 -8.47 8.42 26.70
C GLN A 13 -8.83 7.92 25.29
N MET A 14 -7.83 7.74 24.42
CA MET A 14 -8.07 7.21 23.08
C MET A 14 -8.81 5.88 23.12
N GLY A 15 -9.80 5.69 22.23
CA GLY A 15 -10.64 4.48 22.22
C GLY A 15 -11.66 4.38 23.36
N ALA A 16 -11.84 5.42 24.19
CA ALA A 16 -12.92 5.47 25.16
C ALA A 16 -14.29 5.24 24.52
N ASP A 17 -15.19 4.59 25.26
CA ASP A 17 -16.54 4.28 24.80
C ASP A 17 -17.23 5.52 24.26
N ARG A 18 -17.80 5.40 23.06
CA ARG A 18 -18.61 6.43 22.41
C ARG A 18 -17.88 7.75 22.18
N LYS A 19 -16.55 7.70 22.07
CA LYS A 19 -15.69 8.84 21.74
C LYS A 19 -14.82 8.54 20.54
N LEU A 20 -14.84 9.45 19.56
CA LEU A 20 -13.95 9.44 18.41
C LEU A 20 -13.33 10.82 18.24
N VAL A 21 -12.04 10.84 17.87
CA VAL A 21 -11.34 12.06 17.46
C VAL A 21 -11.41 12.17 15.94
N ARG A 22 -11.91 13.32 15.47
CA ARG A 22 -11.98 13.67 14.05
C ARG A 22 -10.60 14.08 13.51
N TRP A 23 -10.37 13.89 12.21
CA TRP A 23 -9.08 14.11 11.56
C TRP A 23 -8.45 15.49 11.82
N ASP A 24 -9.23 16.56 11.77
CA ASP A 24 -8.73 17.92 12.03
C ASP A 24 -8.08 18.06 13.41
N ARG A 25 -8.68 17.46 14.43
CA ARG A 25 -8.12 17.42 15.79
C ARG A 25 -6.87 16.55 15.88
N ILE A 26 -6.80 15.46 15.12
CA ILE A 26 -5.61 14.61 15.00
C ILE A 26 -4.47 15.41 14.36
N VAL A 27 -4.74 16.13 13.28
CA VAL A 27 -3.75 16.99 12.60
C VAL A 27 -3.19 18.03 13.56
N GLU A 28 -4.04 18.73 14.31
CA GLU A 28 -3.59 19.68 15.34
C GLU A 28 -2.65 19.03 16.37
N TYR A 29 -2.98 17.82 16.81
CA TYR A 29 -2.17 17.10 17.79
C TYR A 29 -0.82 16.65 17.22
N PHE A 30 -0.76 16.19 15.97
CA PHE A 30 0.51 15.83 15.35
C PHE A 30 1.42 17.06 15.16
N TRP A 31 0.87 18.23 14.81
CA TRP A 31 1.66 19.47 14.80
C TRP A 31 2.08 19.92 16.20
N HIS A 32 1.30 19.61 17.23
CA HIS A 32 1.71 19.80 18.62
C HIS A 32 2.85 18.84 19.03
N LEU A 33 2.85 17.60 18.56
CA LEU A 33 3.96 16.65 18.73
C LEU A 33 5.24 17.10 18.00
N ASP A 34 5.14 17.73 16.82
CA ASP A 34 6.31 18.25 16.05
C ASP A 34 7.17 19.24 16.84
N GLY A 35 6.63 19.82 17.93
CA GLY A 35 7.40 20.64 18.86
C GLY A 35 8.42 19.86 19.73
N LEU A 36 8.39 18.53 19.70
CA LEU A 36 9.36 17.66 20.38
C LEU A 36 10.60 17.43 19.50
N PRO A 37 11.80 17.37 20.08
CA PRO A 37 13.01 17.05 19.32
C PRO A 37 13.03 15.60 18.80
N THR A 38 12.14 14.73 19.30
CA THR A 38 12.01 13.32 18.93
C THR A 38 11.03 13.08 17.78
N VAL A 39 10.35 14.13 17.29
CA VAL A 39 9.30 14.02 16.27
C VAL A 39 9.58 14.98 15.14
N LYS A 40 9.32 14.53 13.90
CA LYS A 40 9.24 15.39 12.73
C LYS A 40 8.01 15.04 11.91
N VAL A 41 7.07 15.97 11.78
CA VAL A 41 5.86 15.83 10.98
C VAL A 41 6.03 16.53 9.63
N ARG A 42 5.54 15.88 8.58
CA ARG A 42 5.47 16.41 7.22
C ARG A 42 4.09 16.15 6.65
N GLU A 43 3.53 17.15 5.98
CA GLU A 43 2.39 16.96 5.07
C GLU A 43 2.94 16.45 3.72
N LEU A 44 2.55 15.24 3.30
CA LEU A 44 2.93 14.67 2.00
C LEU A 44 2.20 15.37 0.85
N GLY A 45 0.98 15.83 1.12
CA GLY A 45 0.14 16.57 0.20
C GLY A 45 -1.29 16.63 0.70
N LYS A 46 -2.21 16.93 -0.22
CA LYS A 46 -3.65 16.88 0.05
C LYS A 46 -4.26 15.57 -0.41
N THR A 47 -5.31 15.15 0.27
CA THR A 47 -6.23 14.08 -0.14
C THR A 47 -7.13 14.55 -1.29
N THR A 48 -7.90 13.61 -1.82
CA THR A 48 -8.90 13.79 -2.87
C THR A 48 -9.94 14.88 -2.52
N GLU A 49 -10.29 15.05 -1.24
CA GLU A 49 -11.19 16.10 -0.75
C GLU A 49 -10.47 17.23 -0.01
N GLY A 50 -9.15 17.32 -0.11
CA GLY A 50 -8.36 18.49 0.29
C GLY A 50 -7.86 18.49 1.74
N GLN A 51 -7.98 17.39 2.47
CA GLN A 51 -7.42 17.22 3.81
C GLN A 51 -5.90 17.02 3.76
N PRO A 52 -5.14 17.48 4.78
CA PRO A 52 -3.71 17.21 4.85
C PRO A 52 -3.45 15.71 5.06
N PHE A 53 -2.56 15.13 4.27
CA PHE A 53 -2.10 13.74 4.41
C PHE A 53 -0.75 13.74 5.14
N LEU A 54 -0.72 13.24 6.37
CA LEU A 54 0.43 13.39 7.27
C LEU A 54 1.34 12.16 7.31
N LEU A 55 2.65 12.42 7.43
CA LEU A 55 3.68 11.46 7.80
C LEU A 55 4.45 12.00 9.01
N ALA A 56 4.54 11.21 10.08
CA ALA A 56 5.33 11.54 11.26
C ALA A 56 6.54 10.60 11.38
N ALA A 57 7.75 11.16 11.40
CA ALA A 57 8.97 10.45 11.76
C ALA A 57 9.25 10.62 13.26
N ILE A 58 9.40 9.50 13.99
CA ILE A 58 9.63 9.49 15.43
C ILE A 58 10.91 8.71 15.72
N SER A 59 11.86 9.33 16.40
CA SER A 59 13.16 8.74 16.72
C SER A 59 13.88 9.56 17.80
N SER A 60 15.12 9.21 18.13
CA SER A 60 15.96 10.03 19.00
C SER A 60 16.26 11.40 18.34
N PRO A 61 16.51 12.48 19.11
CA PRO A 61 16.80 13.79 18.53
C PRO A 61 17.93 13.77 17.51
N ARG A 62 19.00 13.03 17.81
CA ARG A 62 20.13 12.82 16.90
C ARG A 62 19.71 12.17 15.59
N ASN A 63 18.80 11.19 15.62
CA ASN A 63 18.32 10.54 14.41
C ASN A 63 17.41 11.48 13.61
N ILE A 64 16.55 12.26 14.27
CA ILE A 64 15.70 13.28 13.64
C ILE A 64 16.55 14.33 12.90
N GLU A 65 17.64 14.79 13.50
CA GLU A 65 18.60 15.70 12.85
C GLU A 65 19.35 15.06 11.66
N ASN A 66 19.36 13.73 11.56
CA ASN A 66 20.08 12.97 10.54
C ASN A 66 19.14 12.18 9.61
N LEU A 67 17.85 12.54 9.51
CA LEU A 67 16.86 11.77 8.76
C LEU A 67 17.24 11.55 7.30
N ASP A 68 17.73 12.57 6.60
CA ASP A 68 18.14 12.44 5.19
C ASP A 68 19.23 11.38 5.00
N ARG A 69 20.23 11.37 5.90
CA ARG A 69 21.30 10.36 5.87
C ARG A 69 20.76 8.96 6.16
N ILE A 70 19.81 8.81 7.10
CA ILE A 70 19.21 7.51 7.42
C ILE A 70 18.36 7.01 6.24
N ARG A 71 17.60 7.91 5.61
CA ARG A 71 16.83 7.63 4.39
C ARG A 71 17.73 7.14 3.26
N GLU A 72 18.82 7.85 2.97
CA GLU A 72 19.81 7.44 1.96
C GLU A 72 20.45 6.07 2.28
N GLN A 73 20.71 5.78 3.55
CA GLN A 73 21.22 4.47 3.97
C GLN A 73 20.19 3.35 3.75
N SER A 74 18.92 3.62 4.07
CA SER A 74 17.80 2.69 3.81
C SER A 74 17.66 2.40 2.32
N TRP A 75 17.65 3.45 1.49
CA TRP A 75 17.64 3.36 0.03
C TRP A 75 18.82 2.55 -0.51
N ALA A 76 20.05 2.81 -0.03
CA ALA A 76 21.24 2.11 -0.50
C ALA A 76 21.25 0.61 -0.15
N LEU A 77 20.61 0.21 0.96
CA LEU A 77 20.43 -1.21 1.29
C LEU A 77 19.46 -1.87 0.30
N ALA A 78 18.36 -1.19 -0.05
CA ALA A 78 17.41 -1.67 -1.04
C ALA A 78 17.99 -1.70 -2.47
N HIS A 79 19.00 -0.90 -2.78
CA HIS A 79 19.59 -0.74 -4.12
C HIS A 79 21.09 -1.12 -4.18
N PRO A 80 21.41 -2.42 -4.28
CA PRO A 80 22.77 -2.93 -4.06
C PRO A 80 23.79 -2.52 -5.14
N LYS A 81 23.35 -2.21 -6.37
CA LYS A 81 24.23 -1.99 -7.55
C LYS A 81 25.37 -0.97 -7.31
N LYS A 82 25.17 0.02 -6.45
CA LYS A 82 26.15 1.09 -6.16
C LYS A 82 26.77 1.02 -4.76
N LEU A 83 26.43 0.01 -3.96
CA LEU A 83 26.88 -0.10 -2.58
C LEU A 83 28.15 -0.97 -2.46
N SER A 84 29.28 -0.36 -2.12
CA SER A 84 30.51 -1.12 -1.83
C SER A 84 30.40 -1.96 -0.56
N GLU A 85 31.16 -3.05 -0.46
CA GLU A 85 31.21 -3.91 0.74
C GLU A 85 31.60 -3.12 2.00
N ARG A 86 32.54 -2.18 1.89
CA ARG A 86 32.91 -1.27 3.00
C ARG A 86 31.75 -0.37 3.40
N GLY A 87 31.00 0.15 2.43
CA GLY A 87 29.79 0.94 2.63
C GLY A 87 28.72 0.13 3.38
N LEU A 88 28.44 -1.07 2.91
CA LEU A 88 27.49 -1.99 3.54
C LEU A 88 27.85 -2.28 5.00
N LYS A 89 29.10 -2.67 5.29
CA LYS A 89 29.56 -2.93 6.67
C LYS A 89 29.38 -1.72 7.58
N LYS A 90 29.62 -0.51 7.06
CA LYS A 90 29.40 0.74 7.80
C LYS A 90 27.92 0.96 8.09
N ILE A 91 27.05 0.80 7.08
CA ILE A 91 25.60 0.96 7.24
C ILE A 91 25.05 -0.05 8.24
N ILE A 92 25.43 -1.32 8.18
CA ILE A 92 24.95 -2.34 9.11
C ILE A 92 25.28 -1.98 10.58
N ARG A 93 26.49 -1.46 10.82
CA ARG A 93 26.96 -1.12 12.18
C ARG A 93 26.35 0.16 12.73
N GLU A 94 26.18 1.18 11.90
CA GLU A 94 25.83 2.55 12.32
C GLU A 94 24.40 2.97 11.97
N GLY A 95 23.81 2.31 10.97
CA GLY A 95 22.49 2.59 10.43
C GLY A 95 21.38 2.29 11.42
N LYS A 96 20.18 2.76 11.07
CA LYS A 96 18.95 2.59 11.86
C LYS A 96 17.97 1.77 11.04
N ALA A 97 17.23 0.91 11.73
CA ALA A 97 16.10 0.25 11.09
C ALA A 97 15.04 1.31 10.79
N VAL A 98 14.42 1.23 9.62
CA VAL A 98 13.29 2.05 9.24
C VAL A 98 12.06 1.17 9.27
N VAL A 99 11.10 1.52 10.12
CA VAL A 99 9.83 0.81 10.28
C VAL A 99 8.72 1.79 9.98
N SER A 100 7.81 1.42 9.10
CA SER A 100 6.63 2.21 8.80
C SER A 100 5.34 1.52 9.22
N MET A 101 4.34 2.32 9.61
CA MET A 101 2.99 1.84 9.93
C MET A 101 1.95 2.77 9.32
N THR A 102 0.98 2.18 8.64
CA THR A 102 -0.19 2.86 8.06
C THR A 102 -1.44 2.47 8.82
N MET A 103 -2.37 3.41 8.95
CA MET A 103 -3.54 3.26 9.81
C MET A 103 -4.82 3.49 9.01
N SER A 104 -5.80 2.60 9.16
CA SER A 104 -7.19 2.81 8.71
C SER A 104 -7.31 3.28 7.26
N VAL A 105 -6.72 2.54 6.31
CA VAL A 105 -6.98 2.79 4.88
C VAL A 105 -8.47 2.69 4.60
N HIS A 106 -9.14 1.69 5.13
CA HIS A 106 -10.59 1.69 5.26
C HIS A 106 -11.01 2.55 6.45
N ALA A 107 -11.74 3.64 6.18
CA ALA A 107 -12.01 4.65 7.22
C ALA A 107 -12.89 4.15 8.37
N SER A 108 -13.76 3.16 8.13
CA SER A 108 -14.59 2.54 9.17
C SER A 108 -13.79 1.64 10.12
N GLU A 109 -12.56 1.28 9.75
CA GLU A 109 -11.63 0.49 10.56
C GLU A 109 -10.84 1.41 11.49
N ILE A 110 -11.59 2.15 12.30
CA ILE A 110 -11.17 3.42 12.93
C ILE A 110 -10.08 3.26 14.00
N GLY A 111 -9.82 2.03 14.48
CA GLY A 111 -8.94 1.74 15.62
C GLY A 111 -7.51 2.24 15.41
N GLY A 112 -6.93 2.00 14.23
CA GLY A 112 -5.57 2.44 13.92
C GLY A 112 -5.44 3.97 13.98
N THR A 113 -6.40 4.70 13.40
CA THR A 113 -6.41 6.16 13.46
C THR A 113 -6.55 6.67 14.90
N GLN A 114 -7.40 6.03 15.72
CA GLN A 114 -7.54 6.41 17.14
C GLN A 114 -6.34 5.98 17.99
N LEU A 115 -5.58 4.96 17.60
CA LEU A 115 -4.31 4.59 18.24
C LEU A 115 -3.20 5.60 17.95
N SER A 116 -3.16 6.15 16.74
CA SER A 116 -2.01 6.88 16.19
C SER A 116 -1.41 7.93 17.14
N SER A 117 -2.27 8.72 17.80
CA SER A 117 -1.85 9.78 18.74
C SER A 117 -1.20 9.23 20.02
N GLU A 118 -1.75 8.14 20.57
CA GLU A 118 -1.23 7.50 21.80
C GLU A 118 0.10 6.81 21.53
N LEU A 119 0.19 6.05 20.44
CA LEU A 119 1.43 5.41 20.04
C LEU A 119 2.54 6.43 19.76
N ALA A 120 2.23 7.48 18.97
CA ALA A 120 3.21 8.50 18.63
C ALA A 120 3.75 9.22 19.85
N HIS A 121 2.86 9.62 20.78
CA HIS A 121 3.23 10.26 22.03
C HIS A 121 4.10 9.35 22.89
N GLU A 122 3.68 8.10 23.12
CA GLU A 122 4.42 7.14 23.95
C GLU A 122 5.85 6.89 23.42
N VAL A 123 5.99 6.64 22.13
CA VAL A 123 7.30 6.45 21.49
C VAL A 123 8.13 7.73 21.58
N ALA A 124 7.52 8.92 21.45
CA ALA A 124 8.24 10.20 21.46
C ALA A 124 8.71 10.65 22.84
N THR A 125 7.99 10.32 23.92
CA THR A 125 8.20 10.92 25.25
C THR A 125 8.54 9.93 26.36
N SER A 126 8.29 8.63 26.19
CA SER A 126 8.54 7.66 27.27
C SER A 126 10.03 7.51 27.57
N GLU A 127 10.40 7.54 28.85
CA GLU A 127 11.77 7.27 29.33
C GLU A 127 11.98 5.80 29.72
N ASP A 128 11.03 4.92 29.37
CA ASP A 128 11.21 3.48 29.49
C ASP A 128 12.46 3.05 28.68
N PRO A 129 13.39 2.26 29.26
CA PRO A 129 14.61 1.83 28.59
C PRO A 129 14.38 1.13 27.23
N ASP A 130 13.31 0.36 27.08
CA ASP A 130 12.98 -0.30 25.81
C ASP A 130 12.53 0.73 24.76
N ILE A 131 11.75 1.74 25.14
CA ILE A 131 11.30 2.80 24.23
C ILE A 131 12.45 3.74 23.85
N VAL A 132 13.34 4.08 24.80
CA VAL A 132 14.57 4.82 24.52
C VAL A 132 15.42 4.05 23.51
N LYS A 133 15.60 2.74 23.71
CA LYS A 133 16.34 1.87 22.78
C LYS A 133 15.69 1.84 21.39
N ILE A 134 14.35 1.83 21.32
CA ILE A 134 13.61 1.98 20.05
C ILE A 134 14.02 3.30 19.38
N ARG A 135 13.87 4.44 20.06
CA ARG A 135 14.22 5.77 19.51
C ARG A 135 15.68 5.85 19.06
N GLU A 136 16.60 5.19 19.74
CA GLU A 136 18.02 5.20 19.37
C GLU A 136 18.34 4.37 18.11
N ASN A 137 17.55 3.32 17.83
CA ASN A 137 17.88 2.30 16.82
C ASN A 137 16.92 2.26 15.63
N VAL A 138 15.77 2.90 15.75
CA VAL A 138 14.68 2.87 14.76
C VAL A 138 14.28 4.30 14.38
N VAL A 139 14.05 4.52 13.10
CA VAL A 139 13.22 5.64 12.61
C VAL A 139 11.82 5.07 12.36
N PHE A 140 10.88 5.45 13.21
CA PHE A 140 9.48 5.04 13.10
C PHE A 140 8.73 6.05 12.23
N LEU A 141 8.15 5.58 11.13
CA LEU A 141 7.38 6.36 10.17
C LEU A 141 5.91 6.01 10.32
N LEU A 142 5.10 6.95 10.80
CA LEU A 142 3.68 6.75 11.04
C LEU A 142 2.85 7.58 10.08
N VAL A 143 1.97 6.93 9.33
CA VAL A 143 0.85 7.58 8.64
C VAL A 143 -0.37 7.46 9.55
N PRO A 144 -0.82 8.55 10.22
CA PRO A 144 -1.85 8.47 11.25
C PRO A 144 -3.22 8.07 10.71
N SER A 145 -3.48 8.31 9.43
CA SER A 145 -4.62 7.80 8.68
C SER A 145 -4.29 7.78 7.19
N SER A 146 -4.50 6.65 6.53
CA SER A 146 -4.41 6.51 5.07
C SER A 146 -5.70 6.94 4.35
N ASN A 147 -6.75 7.30 5.10
CA ASN A 147 -8.00 7.83 4.55
C ASN A 147 -8.60 8.95 5.43
N PRO A 148 -7.95 10.13 5.47
CA PRO A 148 -8.44 11.26 6.26
C PRO A 148 -9.85 11.73 5.91
N ASP A 149 -10.19 11.75 4.63
CA ASP A 149 -11.50 12.18 4.13
C ASP A 149 -12.61 11.26 4.67
N GLY A 150 -12.38 9.95 4.61
CA GLY A 150 -13.27 8.96 5.17
C GLY A 150 -13.35 9.02 6.68
N ASN A 151 -12.24 9.31 7.39
CA ASN A 151 -12.26 9.47 8.85
C ASN A 151 -13.25 10.56 9.27
N ILE A 152 -13.23 11.71 8.60
CA ILE A 152 -14.16 12.81 8.86
C ILE A 152 -15.61 12.33 8.70
N LYS A 153 -15.91 11.69 7.56
CA LYS A 153 -17.25 11.17 7.24
C LYS A 153 -17.75 10.18 8.30
N VAL A 154 -16.91 9.22 8.68
CA VAL A 154 -17.25 8.19 9.66
C VAL A 154 -17.47 8.78 11.05
N VAL A 155 -16.59 9.70 11.48
CA VAL A 155 -16.69 10.35 12.79
C VAL A 155 -17.91 11.27 12.86
N ASP A 156 -18.18 12.05 11.82
CA ASP A 156 -19.34 12.95 11.76
C ASP A 156 -20.65 12.15 11.76
N TRP A 157 -20.74 11.09 10.95
CA TRP A 157 -21.88 10.15 10.96
C TRP A 157 -22.11 9.54 12.33
N TYR A 158 -21.05 9.02 12.96
CA TYR A 158 -21.16 8.40 14.27
C TYR A 158 -21.66 9.39 15.33
N ASN A 159 -21.09 10.59 15.39
CA ASN A 159 -21.45 11.61 16.36
C ASN A 159 -22.87 12.14 16.18
N GLU A 160 -23.34 12.28 14.93
CA GLU A 160 -24.71 12.69 14.62
C GLU A 160 -25.75 11.66 15.12
N HIS A 161 -25.39 10.38 15.10
CA HIS A 161 -26.31 9.26 15.39
C HIS A 161 -26.14 8.65 16.78
N LEU A 162 -25.34 9.25 17.65
CA LEU A 162 -25.28 8.86 19.06
C LEU A 162 -26.66 8.91 19.71
N ASP A 163 -26.96 7.92 20.55
CA ASP A 163 -28.24 7.72 21.25
C ASP A 163 -29.45 7.46 20.31
N THR A 164 -29.20 7.11 19.04
CA THR A 164 -30.24 6.70 18.08
C THR A 164 -30.15 5.21 17.74
N GLU A 165 -31.14 4.68 17.02
CA GLU A 165 -31.12 3.30 16.51
C GLU A 165 -30.00 3.03 15.49
N TYR A 166 -29.40 4.10 14.94
CA TYR A 166 -28.32 4.04 13.95
C TYR A 166 -26.92 4.13 14.57
N GLU A 167 -26.81 4.27 15.91
CA GLU A 167 -25.53 4.37 16.60
C GLU A 167 -24.62 3.16 16.29
N GLY A 168 -23.43 3.44 15.76
CA GLY A 168 -22.46 2.42 15.37
C GLY A 168 -22.90 1.54 14.18
N GLY A 169 -23.94 1.96 13.47
CA GLY A 169 -24.39 1.37 12.22
C GLY A 169 -23.50 1.76 11.02
N PRO A 170 -23.65 1.07 9.88
CA PRO A 170 -22.85 1.34 8.69
C PRO A 170 -23.13 2.74 8.14
N LEU A 171 -22.07 3.38 7.61
CA LEU A 171 -22.19 4.64 6.89
C LEU A 171 -23.04 4.41 5.62
N PRO A 172 -24.13 5.19 5.39
CA PRO A 172 -25.02 4.95 4.25
C PRO A 172 -24.47 5.49 2.92
N TYR A 173 -23.28 6.10 2.93
CA TYR A 173 -22.58 6.61 1.75
C TYR A 173 -21.11 6.17 1.76
N LEU A 174 -20.46 6.35 0.62
CA LEU A 174 -19.07 5.93 0.42
C LEU A 174 -18.09 6.86 1.14
N TYR A 175 -17.12 6.29 1.85
CA TYR A 175 -16.13 7.06 2.60
C TYR A 175 -14.96 7.56 1.76
N HIS A 176 -14.79 7.05 0.53
CA HIS A 176 -13.87 7.60 -0.47
C HIS A 176 -14.62 8.05 -1.73
N LYS A 177 -14.21 9.17 -2.32
CA LYS A 177 -14.91 9.82 -3.45
C LYS A 177 -14.96 8.99 -4.73
N TYR A 178 -13.85 8.36 -5.11
CA TYR A 178 -13.74 7.59 -6.36
C TYR A 178 -13.80 6.08 -6.18
N VAL A 179 -13.03 5.52 -5.24
CA VAL A 179 -12.95 4.06 -4.99
C VAL A 179 -13.92 3.54 -3.93
N GLY A 180 -14.79 4.41 -3.44
CA GLY A 180 -15.91 4.02 -2.61
C GLY A 180 -15.50 3.56 -1.21
N HIS A 181 -15.55 2.24 -0.98
CA HIS A 181 -15.15 1.62 0.29
C HIS A 181 -13.80 0.89 0.22
N ASP A 182 -13.20 0.69 -0.95
CA ASP A 182 -12.00 -0.14 -1.02
C ASP A 182 -10.86 0.59 -1.72
N ASN A 183 -10.18 1.42 -0.93
CA ASN A 183 -8.92 2.07 -1.31
C ASN A 183 -7.69 1.19 -1.02
N ASN A 184 -7.86 0.00 -0.44
CA ASN A 184 -6.78 -0.97 -0.28
C ASN A 184 -6.60 -1.85 -1.53
N ARG A 185 -7.35 -1.63 -2.62
CA ARG A 185 -7.10 -2.27 -3.94
C ARG A 185 -6.27 -1.43 -4.91
N ASP A 186 -5.80 -0.28 -4.49
CA ASP A 186 -5.16 0.68 -5.38
C ASP A 186 -3.63 0.71 -5.27
N ALA A 187 -2.99 -0.19 -4.51
CA ALA A 187 -1.55 -0.15 -4.28
C ALA A 187 -0.71 -0.50 -5.53
N TYR A 188 -1.31 -1.16 -6.54
CA TYR A 188 -0.69 -1.41 -7.86
C TYR A 188 -1.14 -0.39 -8.91
N HIS A 189 -2.42 -0.03 -8.89
CA HIS A 189 -3.00 0.83 -9.92
C HIS A 189 -2.73 2.31 -9.70
N ILE A 190 -2.47 2.75 -8.46
CA ILE A 190 -2.04 4.10 -8.08
C ILE A 190 -2.91 5.15 -8.81
N THR A 191 -4.22 5.04 -8.62
CA THR A 191 -5.21 5.91 -9.27
C THR A 191 -5.68 7.04 -8.35
N GLN A 192 -5.48 6.91 -7.04
CA GLN A 192 -5.84 7.92 -6.04
C GLN A 192 -4.62 8.71 -5.57
N VAL A 193 -4.80 9.99 -5.24
CA VAL A 193 -3.70 10.85 -4.78
C VAL A 193 -3.11 10.36 -3.45
N GLU A 194 -3.91 9.74 -2.60
CA GLU A 194 -3.48 9.07 -1.36
C GLU A 194 -2.54 7.90 -1.67
N SER A 195 -2.86 7.12 -2.71
CA SER A 195 -2.00 6.05 -3.20
C SER A 195 -0.68 6.60 -3.74
N GLU A 196 -0.71 7.71 -4.48
CA GLU A 196 0.51 8.38 -4.94
C GLU A 196 1.41 8.80 -3.77
N HIS A 197 0.82 9.35 -2.69
CA HIS A 197 1.56 9.72 -1.48
C HIS A 197 2.21 8.51 -0.81
N LEU A 198 1.47 7.41 -0.65
CA LEU A 198 1.97 6.17 -0.05
C LEU A 198 3.06 5.52 -0.90
N THR A 199 2.84 5.38 -2.21
CA THR A 199 3.83 4.87 -3.17
C THR A 199 5.11 5.70 -3.14
N GLY A 200 5.00 7.04 -3.21
CA GLY A 200 6.16 7.92 -3.19
C GLY A 200 6.97 7.79 -1.90
N PHE A 201 6.29 7.78 -0.76
CA PHE A 201 6.91 7.61 0.55
C PHE A 201 7.61 6.23 0.69
N LEU A 202 6.92 5.14 0.36
CA LEU A 202 7.40 3.77 0.54
C LEU A 202 8.52 3.42 -0.45
N PHE A 203 8.31 3.68 -1.74
CA PHE A 203 9.14 3.14 -2.83
C PHE A 203 10.03 4.18 -3.50
N ARG A 204 9.89 5.48 -3.19
CA ARG A 204 10.74 6.52 -3.80
C ARG A 204 11.56 7.29 -2.77
N GLU A 205 11.12 7.32 -1.52
CA GLU A 205 11.83 8.02 -0.46
C GLU A 205 12.53 7.06 0.51
N TRP A 206 11.80 6.17 1.18
CA TRP A 206 12.32 5.50 2.37
C TRP A 206 12.79 4.07 2.19
N TYR A 207 12.06 3.25 1.43
CA TYR A 207 12.27 1.80 1.39
C TYR A 207 12.44 1.21 2.80
N PRO A 208 11.40 1.31 3.66
CA PRO A 208 11.46 0.81 5.03
C PRO A 208 11.81 -0.68 5.05
N GLN A 209 12.45 -1.17 6.11
CA GLN A 209 12.74 -2.60 6.23
C GLN A 209 11.52 -3.41 6.67
N ALA A 210 10.56 -2.76 7.34
CA ALA A 210 9.28 -3.35 7.73
C ALA A 210 8.15 -2.32 7.57
N GLN A 211 6.99 -2.79 7.12
CA GLN A 211 5.77 -2.01 6.93
C GLN A 211 4.61 -2.78 7.57
N VAL A 212 3.82 -2.13 8.43
CA VAL A 212 2.61 -2.74 9.01
C VAL A 212 1.39 -1.94 8.57
N ASP A 213 0.39 -2.62 8.02
CA ASP A 213 -0.90 -2.01 7.70
C ASP A 213 -1.96 -2.46 8.71
N TYR A 214 -2.59 -1.48 9.37
CA TYR A 214 -3.56 -1.71 10.43
C TYR A 214 -4.99 -1.63 9.92
N HIS A 215 -5.66 -2.76 10.00
CA HIS A 215 -7.03 -2.99 9.54
C HIS A 215 -7.96 -3.50 10.65
N HIS A 216 -9.24 -3.55 10.32
CA HIS A 216 -10.23 -4.30 11.06
C HIS A 216 -10.95 -5.34 10.20
N MET A 217 -11.37 -6.42 10.86
CA MET A 217 -12.15 -7.50 10.29
C MET A 217 -13.52 -7.63 10.96
N GLY A 218 -14.27 -8.66 10.58
CA GLY A 218 -15.57 -8.98 11.18
C GLY A 218 -15.51 -9.14 12.70
N GLY A 219 -16.59 -8.74 13.39
CA GLY A 219 -16.65 -8.69 14.85
C GLY A 219 -16.85 -10.02 15.58
N TYR A 220 -17.00 -11.14 14.88
CA TYR A 220 -17.46 -12.44 15.42
C TYR A 220 -16.45 -13.60 15.27
N ALA A 221 -15.18 -13.32 14.94
CA ALA A 221 -14.14 -14.34 14.84
C ALA A 221 -13.06 -14.16 15.93
N ALA A 222 -11.77 -14.33 15.60
CA ALA A 222 -10.67 -13.90 16.46
C ALA A 222 -10.80 -12.40 16.82
N ARG A 223 -10.11 -11.95 17.86
CA ARG A 223 -10.04 -10.53 18.24
C ARG A 223 -8.96 -9.77 17.52
N PHE A 224 -7.87 -10.44 17.15
CA PHE A 224 -6.78 -9.83 16.40
C PHE A 224 -6.07 -10.89 15.56
N SER A 225 -5.96 -10.66 14.25
CA SER A 225 -5.05 -11.43 13.39
C SER A 225 -3.77 -10.64 13.16
N ILE A 226 -2.64 -11.33 13.26
CA ILE A 226 -1.29 -10.79 13.15
C ILE A 226 -0.43 -11.70 12.24
N PRO A 227 0.72 -11.20 11.75
CA PRO A 227 1.63 -11.98 10.92
C PRO A 227 2.08 -13.28 11.60
N PRO A 228 2.58 -14.27 10.83
CA PRO A 228 2.75 -14.25 9.38
C PRO A 228 1.43 -14.52 8.63
N HIS A 229 1.44 -14.16 7.35
CA HIS A 229 0.44 -14.63 6.40
C HIS A 229 0.38 -16.16 6.35
N MET A 230 -0.74 -16.68 5.85
CA MET A 230 -0.88 -18.11 5.57
C MET A 230 -0.52 -18.46 4.13
N ASP A 231 -0.45 -19.75 3.85
CA ASP A 231 -0.29 -20.26 2.48
C ASP A 231 -1.56 -20.03 1.64
N PRO A 232 -1.44 -20.02 0.30
CA PRO A 232 -0.18 -20.04 -0.48
C PRO A 232 0.63 -18.74 -0.38
N LEU A 233 1.92 -18.82 -0.73
CA LEU A 233 2.86 -17.70 -0.76
C LEU A 233 3.24 -17.36 -2.20
N TYR A 234 3.57 -16.10 -2.48
CA TYR A 234 4.11 -15.73 -3.79
C TYR A 234 5.59 -16.17 -3.95
N GLU A 235 5.85 -17.14 -4.83
CA GLU A 235 7.17 -17.81 -4.98
C GLU A 235 8.30 -16.92 -5.53
N GLU A 236 7.95 -15.81 -6.18
CA GLU A 236 8.96 -14.88 -6.71
C GLU A 236 9.56 -13.97 -5.61
N VAL A 237 8.94 -13.89 -4.44
CA VAL A 237 9.43 -13.14 -3.28
C VAL A 237 10.61 -13.86 -2.62
N ASP A 238 11.57 -13.12 -2.07
CA ASP A 238 12.66 -13.74 -1.30
C ASP A 238 12.12 -14.35 0.01
N PRO A 239 12.42 -15.63 0.32
CA PRO A 239 11.91 -16.31 1.52
C PRO A 239 12.26 -15.64 2.85
N LEU A 240 13.27 -14.77 2.90
CA LEU A 240 13.58 -13.99 4.10
C LEU A 240 12.41 -13.11 4.52
N ILE A 241 11.56 -12.65 3.60
CA ILE A 241 10.36 -11.88 3.94
C ILE A 241 9.44 -12.68 4.86
N TRP A 242 9.15 -13.92 4.50
CA TRP A 242 8.25 -14.79 5.24
C TRP A 242 8.80 -15.15 6.62
N THR A 243 10.12 -15.41 6.71
CA THR A 243 10.78 -15.67 8.00
C THR A 243 10.92 -14.42 8.87
N GLU A 244 11.00 -13.22 8.28
CA GLU A 244 10.90 -11.96 9.02
C GLU A 244 9.49 -11.73 9.56
N GLN A 245 8.44 -12.02 8.78
CA GLN A 245 7.06 -11.99 9.29
C GLN A 245 6.87 -12.95 10.47
N GLN A 246 7.47 -14.15 10.43
CA GLN A 246 7.45 -15.08 11.57
C GLN A 246 8.16 -14.50 12.80
N LEU A 247 9.28 -13.82 12.62
CA LEU A 247 10.00 -13.14 13.70
C LEU A 247 9.14 -12.06 14.35
N TYR A 248 8.56 -11.17 13.54
CA TYR A 248 7.72 -10.08 14.05
C TYR A 248 6.42 -10.60 14.66
N GLY A 249 5.72 -11.53 13.99
CA GLY A 249 4.50 -12.16 14.47
C GLY A 249 4.70 -12.92 15.79
N GLY A 250 5.79 -13.68 15.90
CA GLY A 250 6.18 -14.35 17.13
C GLY A 250 6.42 -13.37 18.28
N ALA A 251 7.06 -12.22 18.01
CA ALA A 251 7.24 -11.18 19.02
C ALA A 251 5.91 -10.52 19.41
N MET A 252 5.04 -10.23 18.44
CA MET A 252 3.72 -9.66 18.70
C MET A 252 2.87 -10.57 19.60
N ILE A 253 2.74 -11.86 19.26
CA ILE A 253 1.89 -12.78 20.04
C ILE A 253 2.42 -12.99 21.45
N MET A 254 3.74 -13.03 21.63
CA MET A 254 4.35 -13.11 22.96
C MET A 254 4.02 -11.88 23.82
N GLU A 255 4.16 -10.68 23.27
CA GLU A 255 3.84 -9.44 23.99
C GLU A 255 2.33 -9.33 24.26
N LEU A 256 1.47 -9.70 23.31
CA LEU A 256 0.02 -9.71 23.49
C LEU A 256 -0.41 -10.66 24.62
N GLU A 257 0.09 -11.91 24.63
CA GLU A 257 -0.19 -12.87 25.71
C GLU A 257 0.36 -12.39 27.06
N ALA A 258 1.57 -11.81 27.09
CA ALA A 258 2.14 -11.24 28.31
C ALA A 258 1.32 -10.08 28.88
N HIS A 259 0.61 -9.34 28.04
CA HIS A 259 -0.34 -8.29 28.42
C HIS A 259 -1.77 -8.82 28.63
N GLY A 260 -1.97 -10.15 28.67
CA GLY A 260 -3.25 -10.80 28.91
C GLY A 260 -4.27 -10.61 27.78
N LYS A 261 -3.81 -10.32 26.56
CA LYS A 261 -4.67 -10.17 25.39
C LYS A 261 -4.94 -11.53 24.76
N THR A 262 -6.21 -11.87 24.61
CA THR A 262 -6.68 -13.18 24.13
C THR A 262 -7.47 -13.04 22.84
N GLY A 263 -7.72 -14.16 22.16
CA GLY A 263 -8.34 -14.19 20.85
C GLY A 263 -7.40 -13.74 19.74
N VAL A 264 -6.09 -13.91 19.90
CA VAL A 264 -5.09 -13.54 18.88
C VAL A 264 -4.82 -14.74 17.97
N GLU A 265 -4.96 -14.55 16.66
CA GLU A 265 -4.66 -15.56 15.64
C GLU A 265 -3.46 -15.19 14.78
N THR A 266 -2.78 -16.21 14.27
CA THR A 266 -1.70 -16.13 13.27
C THR A 266 -2.00 -17.11 12.14
N GLN A 267 -1.37 -16.98 10.97
CA GLN A 267 -1.54 -17.93 9.86
C GLN A 267 -3.02 -18.20 9.50
N ALA A 268 -3.87 -17.17 9.62
CA ALA A 268 -5.28 -17.17 9.29
C ALA A 268 -5.74 -15.69 9.21
N THR A 269 -6.64 -15.28 8.32
CA THR A 269 -7.26 -15.99 7.18
C THR A 269 -6.58 -15.68 5.84
N TYR A 270 -5.55 -14.84 5.85
CA TYR A 270 -5.04 -14.06 4.72
C TYR A 270 -3.81 -14.73 4.08
N PRO A 271 -3.93 -15.24 2.84
CA PRO A 271 -2.79 -15.78 2.09
C PRO A 271 -1.75 -14.71 1.75
N ALA A 272 -0.52 -15.12 1.44
CA ALA A 272 0.57 -14.22 1.07
C ALA A 272 0.86 -14.17 -0.45
N ASP A 273 -0.05 -14.73 -1.24
CA ASP A 273 -0.09 -14.61 -2.70
C ASP A 273 -1.11 -13.57 -3.19
N GLY A 274 -1.69 -12.77 -2.28
CA GLY A 274 -2.83 -11.89 -2.53
C GLY A 274 -2.52 -10.58 -3.25
N GLY A 275 -3.47 -9.65 -3.25
CA GLY A 275 -3.65 -8.66 -4.30
C GLY A 275 -2.94 -7.30 -4.16
N PRO A 276 -3.50 -6.21 -4.72
CA PRO A 276 -2.96 -4.85 -4.75
C PRO A 276 -3.08 -4.11 -3.40
N TYR A 277 -2.62 -4.73 -2.31
CA TYR A 277 -2.76 -4.20 -0.94
C TYR A 277 -1.52 -3.44 -0.47
N TRP A 278 -1.69 -2.58 0.53
CA TRP A 278 -0.59 -1.77 1.10
C TRP A 278 0.33 -2.53 2.06
N ASP A 279 -0.02 -3.74 2.48
CA ASP A 279 0.87 -4.68 3.16
C ASP A 279 1.58 -5.63 2.17
N GLU A 280 0.96 -5.94 1.03
CA GLU A 280 1.52 -6.86 0.02
C GLU A 280 2.41 -6.21 -1.03
N SER A 281 2.07 -5.02 -1.53
CA SER A 281 2.92 -4.28 -2.46
C SER A 281 4.36 -4.08 -1.92
N PRO A 282 4.58 -3.77 -0.63
CA PRO A 282 5.92 -3.76 -0.02
C PRO A 282 6.67 -5.11 -0.10
N ILE A 283 5.98 -6.24 0.05
CA ILE A 283 6.59 -7.58 0.01
C ILE A 283 7.30 -7.81 -1.32
N ALA A 284 6.68 -7.40 -2.43
CA ALA A 284 7.23 -7.50 -3.77
C ALA A 284 8.44 -6.56 -4.04
N HIS A 285 8.65 -5.58 -3.16
CA HIS A 285 9.81 -4.66 -3.14
C HIS A 285 10.90 -5.10 -2.15
N GLY A 286 10.77 -6.29 -1.54
CA GLY A 286 11.72 -6.79 -0.54
C GLY A 286 11.57 -6.16 0.84
N ILE A 287 10.49 -5.40 1.09
CA ILE A 287 10.14 -4.85 2.40
C ILE A 287 9.33 -5.90 3.16
N CYS A 288 9.60 -6.10 4.46
CA CYS A 288 8.77 -6.98 5.28
C CYS A 288 7.41 -6.32 5.55
N GLY A 289 6.49 -6.45 4.59
CA GLY A 289 5.10 -6.03 4.71
C GLY A 289 4.30 -6.97 5.60
N MET A 290 3.39 -6.44 6.41
CA MET A 290 2.64 -7.15 7.43
C MET A 290 1.22 -6.59 7.54
N LEU A 291 0.23 -7.48 7.48
CA LEU A 291 -1.16 -7.16 7.78
C LEU A 291 -1.46 -7.39 9.26
N THR A 292 -2.27 -6.53 9.86
CA THR A 292 -2.92 -6.80 11.15
C THR A 292 -4.40 -6.44 11.07
N GLU A 293 -5.25 -7.27 11.68
CA GLU A 293 -6.70 -7.22 11.48
C GLU A 293 -7.43 -7.37 12.81
N SER A 294 -7.97 -6.27 13.34
CA SER A 294 -8.68 -6.28 14.63
C SER A 294 -10.17 -6.55 14.44
N ALA A 295 -10.79 -7.36 15.30
CA ALA A 295 -12.24 -7.51 15.27
C ALA A 295 -12.93 -6.15 15.44
N SER A 296 -13.84 -5.79 14.55
CA SER A 296 -14.57 -4.54 14.66
C SER A 296 -15.49 -4.54 15.89
N ALA A 297 -15.48 -3.43 16.63
CA ALA A 297 -16.60 -3.02 17.48
C ALA A 297 -17.66 -2.29 16.63
N LYS A 298 -18.72 -1.74 17.26
CA LYS A 298 -19.68 -0.86 16.57
C LYS A 298 -19.12 0.56 16.48
N LEU A 299 -18.06 0.74 15.70
CA LEU A 299 -17.19 1.93 15.74
C LEU A 299 -16.67 2.17 17.17
N ALA A 300 -17.09 3.26 17.83
CA ALA A 300 -16.76 3.53 19.23
C ALA A 300 -17.78 2.99 20.24
N THR A 301 -18.91 2.45 19.80
CA THR A 301 -19.92 1.86 20.70
C THR A 301 -19.51 0.44 21.08
N PRO A 302 -19.44 0.13 22.38
CA PRO A 302 -19.18 -1.22 22.86
C PRO A 302 -20.20 -2.22 22.33
N MET A 303 -19.75 -3.43 22.02
CA MET A 303 -20.64 -4.56 21.71
C MET A 303 -20.39 -5.72 22.65
N TYR A 304 -21.46 -6.39 23.05
CA TYR A 304 -21.35 -7.65 23.79
C TYR A 304 -21.43 -8.81 22.81
N VAL A 305 -20.46 -9.72 22.88
CA VAL A 305 -20.41 -10.92 22.03
C VAL A 305 -20.48 -12.15 22.92
N HIS A 306 -21.50 -12.99 22.71
CA HIS A 306 -21.60 -14.27 23.38
C HIS A 306 -20.62 -15.27 22.77
N TYR A 307 -20.09 -16.18 23.59
CA TYR A 307 -19.19 -17.24 23.12
C TYR A 307 -19.77 -18.03 21.93
N GLN A 308 -21.09 -18.28 21.92
CA GLN A 308 -21.78 -19.03 20.86
C GLN A 308 -21.86 -18.28 19.52
N GLN A 309 -21.56 -16.97 19.50
CA GLN A 309 -21.48 -16.19 18.28
C GLN A 309 -20.07 -16.21 17.67
N LEU A 310 -19.09 -16.82 18.32
CA LEU A 310 -17.71 -16.82 17.86
C LEU A 310 -17.48 -17.95 16.85
N GLU A 311 -16.94 -17.57 15.70
CA GLU A 311 -16.83 -18.43 14.53
C GLU A 311 -15.38 -18.84 14.21
N PRO A 312 -15.17 -20.02 13.60
CA PRO A 312 -13.94 -20.36 12.90
C PRO A 312 -13.48 -19.27 11.91
N SER A 313 -12.22 -19.31 11.50
CA SER A 313 -11.76 -18.48 10.39
C SER A 313 -12.12 -19.17 9.06
N ARG A 314 -12.24 -18.38 7.99
CA ARG A 314 -12.55 -18.95 6.66
C ARG A 314 -11.43 -19.87 6.15
N ARG A 315 -10.20 -19.61 6.56
CA ARG A 315 -8.98 -20.36 6.22
C ARG A 315 -8.04 -20.42 7.41
N GLY A 316 -7.20 -21.44 7.48
CA GLY A 316 -6.14 -21.57 8.51
C GLY A 316 -6.61 -21.88 9.93
N ARG A 317 -7.87 -21.59 10.30
CA ARG A 317 -8.46 -21.94 11.61
C ARG A 317 -9.87 -22.55 11.47
N PRO A 318 -9.98 -23.89 11.36
CA PRO A 318 -11.25 -24.58 11.12
C PRO A 318 -12.16 -24.67 12.36
N GLU A 319 -11.64 -24.44 13.57
CA GLU A 319 -12.39 -24.48 14.81
C GLU A 319 -12.13 -23.21 15.64
N TYR A 320 -13.13 -22.75 16.41
CA TYR A 320 -12.93 -21.74 17.44
C TYR A 320 -12.47 -22.40 18.75
N ARG A 321 -11.26 -22.95 18.76
CA ARG A 321 -10.66 -23.68 19.89
C ARG A 321 -9.16 -23.44 19.96
N THR A 322 -8.56 -23.74 21.11
CA THR A 322 -7.11 -23.65 21.31
C THR A 322 -6.36 -24.51 20.30
N GLN A 323 -5.48 -23.86 19.54
CA GLN A 323 -4.56 -24.49 18.60
C GLN A 323 -3.30 -23.63 18.46
N MET A 324 -2.25 -24.12 17.81
CA MET A 324 -0.94 -23.45 17.81
C MET A 324 -1.00 -22.01 17.28
N ASN A 325 -1.77 -21.80 16.21
CA ASN A 325 -1.97 -20.50 15.60
C ASN A 325 -3.12 -19.68 16.23
N PHE A 326 -3.72 -20.16 17.33
CA PHE A 326 -4.76 -19.50 18.12
C PHE A 326 -4.74 -20.03 19.57
N PRO A 327 -3.68 -19.73 20.34
CA PRO A 327 -3.37 -20.44 21.59
C PRO A 327 -4.38 -20.15 22.72
N HIS A 328 -4.92 -18.94 22.76
CA HIS A 328 -5.81 -18.50 23.83
C HIS A 328 -7.10 -17.91 23.26
N PRO A 329 -8.14 -18.73 22.99
CA PRO A 329 -9.43 -18.23 22.51
C PRO A 329 -10.06 -17.21 23.46
N TRP A 330 -10.58 -16.12 22.92
CA TRP A 330 -11.34 -15.15 23.71
C TRP A 330 -12.71 -15.75 24.08
N PRO A 331 -13.14 -15.70 25.36
CA PRO A 331 -14.35 -16.39 25.83
C PRO A 331 -15.66 -15.69 25.48
N GLY A 332 -15.61 -14.57 24.75
CA GLY A 332 -16.75 -13.65 24.62
C GLY A 332 -16.79 -12.64 25.77
N GLY A 333 -17.66 -11.64 25.63
CA GLY A 333 -17.80 -10.54 26.58
C GLY A 333 -17.97 -9.20 25.89
N TRP A 334 -17.70 -8.13 26.64
CA TRP A 334 -17.64 -6.78 26.08
C TRP A 334 -16.41 -6.61 25.21
N TRP A 335 -16.62 -6.09 24.00
CA TRP A 335 -15.59 -5.71 23.05
C TRP A 335 -15.72 -4.22 22.73
N ARG A 336 -14.62 -3.49 22.89
CA ARG A 336 -14.58 -2.03 22.87
C ARG A 336 -13.50 -1.53 21.92
N LEU A 337 -13.65 -0.29 21.47
CA LEU A 337 -12.60 0.38 20.71
C LEU A 337 -11.29 0.48 21.51
N ARG A 338 -11.36 0.65 22.84
CA ARG A 338 -10.18 0.63 23.73
C ARG A 338 -9.42 -0.69 23.66
N ASP A 339 -10.11 -1.83 23.57
CA ASP A 339 -9.47 -3.14 23.46
C ASP A 339 -8.67 -3.24 22.15
N ILE A 340 -9.25 -2.76 21.05
CA ILE A 340 -8.60 -2.66 19.74
C ILE A 340 -7.35 -1.79 19.83
N VAL A 341 -7.48 -0.56 20.36
CA VAL A 341 -6.36 0.39 20.50
C VAL A 341 -5.24 -0.21 21.35
N GLU A 342 -5.54 -0.90 22.46
CA GLU A 342 -4.52 -1.55 23.29
C GLU A 342 -3.80 -2.69 22.58
N GLN A 343 -4.53 -3.57 21.90
CA GLN A 343 -3.92 -4.70 21.19
C GLN A 343 -3.01 -4.20 20.06
N GLN A 344 -3.49 -3.25 19.26
CA GLN A 344 -2.70 -2.64 18.19
C GLN A 344 -1.48 -1.89 18.74
N LYS A 345 -1.59 -1.23 19.90
CA LYS A 345 -0.45 -0.57 20.56
C LYS A 345 0.62 -1.57 20.99
N VAL A 346 0.22 -2.65 21.67
CA VAL A 346 1.13 -3.70 22.13
C VAL A 346 1.85 -4.33 20.92
N ALA A 347 1.13 -4.66 19.85
CA ALA A 347 1.74 -5.18 18.62
C ALA A 347 2.68 -4.17 17.95
N SER A 348 2.30 -2.89 17.89
CA SER A 348 3.15 -1.81 17.34
C SER A 348 4.49 -1.73 18.08
N LEU A 349 4.43 -1.68 19.41
CA LEU A 349 5.64 -1.62 20.25
C LEU A 349 6.48 -2.90 20.11
N ALA A 350 5.86 -4.08 19.97
CA ALA A 350 6.55 -5.34 19.73
C ALA A 350 7.33 -5.33 18.40
N VAL A 351 6.77 -4.76 17.34
CA VAL A 351 7.47 -4.58 16.05
C VAL A 351 8.66 -3.65 16.21
N LEU A 352 8.46 -2.48 16.81
CA LEU A 352 9.53 -1.50 17.00
C LEU A 352 10.66 -2.05 17.88
N LYS A 353 10.32 -2.76 18.95
CA LYS A 353 11.27 -3.44 19.84
C LYS A 353 12.05 -4.53 19.12
N THR A 354 11.37 -5.33 18.30
CA THR A 354 12.00 -6.36 17.46
C THR A 354 12.98 -5.73 16.48
N ALA A 355 12.57 -4.66 15.78
CA ALA A 355 13.42 -3.93 14.85
C ALA A 355 14.66 -3.32 15.54
N ALA A 356 14.49 -2.75 16.74
CA ALA A 356 15.58 -2.21 17.53
C ALA A 356 16.57 -3.31 18.00
N ASN A 357 16.06 -4.46 18.42
CA ASN A 357 16.86 -5.58 18.93
C ASN A 357 17.61 -6.34 17.83
N PHE A 358 17.00 -6.48 16.65
CA PHE A 358 17.56 -7.19 15.50
C PHE A 358 18.06 -6.28 14.38
N ARG A 359 18.27 -4.99 14.67
CA ARG A 359 18.64 -3.92 13.73
C ARG A 359 19.66 -4.36 12.69
N GLU A 360 20.82 -4.84 13.11
CA GLU A 360 21.89 -5.23 12.16
C GLU A 360 21.50 -6.41 11.26
N LYS A 361 20.69 -7.34 11.77
CA LYS A 361 20.19 -8.48 11.00
C LYS A 361 19.20 -8.00 9.94
N ILE A 362 18.25 -7.15 10.33
CA ILE A 362 17.23 -6.59 9.44
C ILE A 362 17.86 -5.74 8.32
N LEU A 363 18.82 -4.87 8.65
CA LEU A 363 19.54 -4.08 7.65
C LEU A 363 20.32 -4.96 6.66
N ARG A 364 20.98 -6.02 7.15
CA ARG A 364 21.69 -6.98 6.31
C ARG A 364 20.73 -7.77 5.41
N ASN A 365 19.61 -8.20 5.96
CA ASN A 365 18.61 -8.95 5.22
C ASN A 365 18.00 -8.11 4.10
N MET A 366 17.71 -6.83 4.32
CA MET A 366 17.23 -5.92 3.26
C MET A 366 18.16 -5.94 2.04
N HIS A 367 19.46 -5.76 2.29
CA HIS A 367 20.47 -5.79 1.23
C HIS A 367 20.60 -7.16 0.57
N LEU A 368 20.51 -8.25 1.35
CA LEU A 368 20.60 -9.59 0.80
C LEU A 368 19.41 -9.94 -0.10
N LYS A 369 18.18 -9.62 0.34
CA LYS A 369 16.95 -9.79 -0.45
C LYS A 369 17.05 -9.05 -1.78
N ALA A 370 17.45 -7.77 -1.72
CA ALA A 370 17.62 -6.94 -2.91
C ALA A 370 18.69 -7.50 -3.88
N THR A 371 19.83 -7.96 -3.34
CA THR A 371 20.92 -8.54 -4.15
C THR A 371 20.46 -9.81 -4.86
N ARG A 372 19.76 -10.71 -4.15
CA ARG A 372 19.24 -11.96 -4.73
C ARG A 372 18.19 -11.72 -5.80
N GLN A 373 17.34 -10.71 -5.66
CA GLN A 373 16.34 -10.39 -6.70
C GLN A 373 17.00 -9.87 -7.99
N VAL A 374 18.03 -9.02 -7.87
CA VAL A 374 18.84 -8.58 -9.02
C VAL A 374 19.53 -9.78 -9.68
N GLU A 375 20.22 -10.62 -8.90
CA GLU A 375 20.89 -11.83 -9.40
C GLU A 375 19.91 -12.81 -10.08
N ARG A 376 18.71 -13.01 -9.50
CA ARG A 376 17.65 -13.82 -10.13
C ARG A 376 17.25 -13.25 -11.49
N GLY A 377 17.11 -11.93 -11.62
CA GLY A 377 16.79 -11.30 -12.88
C GLY A 377 17.90 -11.35 -13.93
N GLU A 378 19.15 -11.51 -13.52
CA GLU A 378 20.28 -11.71 -14.42
C GLU A 378 20.44 -13.16 -14.88
N THR A 379 19.94 -14.12 -14.10
CA THR A 379 20.27 -15.55 -14.27
C THR A 379 19.07 -16.45 -14.56
N THR A 380 17.85 -15.99 -14.30
CA THR A 380 16.63 -16.79 -14.41
C THR A 380 15.59 -16.07 -15.26
N PRO A 381 15.03 -16.73 -16.28
CA PRO A 381 14.00 -16.12 -17.12
C PRO A 381 12.75 -15.73 -16.30
N PRO A 382 12.00 -14.73 -16.77
CA PRO A 382 12.30 -13.87 -17.89
C PRO A 382 13.35 -12.83 -17.49
N TYR A 383 14.14 -12.43 -18.48
CA TYR A 383 15.21 -11.44 -18.36
C TYR A 383 14.70 -10.01 -18.60
N ALA A 384 13.60 -9.88 -19.34
CA ALA A 384 12.96 -8.60 -19.61
C ALA A 384 11.49 -8.78 -20.02
N TYR A 385 10.76 -7.68 -20.03
CA TYR A 385 9.49 -7.51 -20.70
C TYR A 385 9.63 -6.42 -21.77
N ILE A 386 9.21 -6.72 -23.00
CA ILE A 386 9.17 -5.76 -24.11
C ILE A 386 7.74 -5.23 -24.22
N ILE A 387 7.58 -3.92 -24.25
CA ILE A 387 6.28 -3.25 -24.37
C ILE A 387 6.26 -2.50 -25.72
N PRO A 388 5.71 -3.09 -26.78
CA PRO A 388 5.55 -2.42 -28.06
C PRO A 388 4.63 -1.21 -27.91
N MET A 389 4.91 -0.13 -28.65
CA MET A 389 4.02 1.05 -28.67
C MET A 389 2.93 0.95 -29.75
N GLU A 390 3.07 0.01 -30.69
CA GLU A 390 1.99 -0.36 -31.61
C GLU A 390 0.96 -1.22 -30.83
N GLN A 391 0.06 -0.53 -30.15
CA GLN A 391 -0.99 -1.08 -29.26
C GLN A 391 -2.35 -0.54 -29.70
N HIS A 392 -3.42 -1.18 -29.22
CA HIS A 392 -4.77 -0.68 -29.45
C HIS A 392 -5.02 0.70 -28.77
N ASP A 393 -4.37 0.95 -27.63
CA ASP A 393 -4.34 2.23 -26.90
C ASP A 393 -2.91 2.49 -26.37
N GLN A 394 -2.16 3.33 -27.10
CA GLN A 394 -0.80 3.70 -26.74
C GLN A 394 -0.74 4.51 -25.42
N ASN A 395 -1.75 5.32 -25.12
CA ASN A 395 -1.77 6.15 -23.92
C ASN A 395 -1.92 5.27 -22.67
N THR A 396 -2.75 4.24 -22.76
CA THR A 396 -2.91 3.24 -21.70
C THR A 396 -1.60 2.45 -21.47
N ALA A 397 -0.84 2.13 -22.53
CA ALA A 397 0.48 1.51 -22.38
C ALA A 397 1.50 2.44 -21.68
N LEU A 398 1.49 3.74 -22.00
CA LEU A 398 2.32 4.73 -21.29
C LEU A 398 1.88 4.92 -19.83
N ASP A 399 0.58 4.90 -19.55
CA ASP A 399 0.05 4.96 -18.18
C ASP A 399 0.50 3.76 -17.32
N LEU A 400 0.49 2.55 -17.89
CA LEU A 400 1.07 1.36 -17.25
C LEU A 400 2.54 1.58 -16.91
N LEU A 401 3.36 2.01 -17.88
CA LEU A 401 4.79 2.27 -17.67
C LEU A 401 5.02 3.35 -16.61
N ARG A 402 4.20 4.41 -16.59
CA ARG A 402 4.27 5.48 -15.59
C ARG A 402 4.00 4.95 -14.18
N LYS A 403 2.95 4.15 -14.00
CA LYS A 403 2.59 3.56 -12.69
C LYS A 403 3.66 2.61 -12.18
N LEU A 404 4.20 1.76 -13.05
CA LEU A 404 5.36 0.92 -12.72
C LEU A 404 6.57 1.78 -12.31
N HIS A 405 6.86 2.85 -13.05
CA HIS A 405 7.96 3.76 -12.73
C HIS A 405 7.78 4.50 -11.39
N MET A 406 6.53 4.87 -11.04
CA MET A 406 6.20 5.45 -9.73
C MET A 406 6.47 4.47 -8.59
N ALA A 407 6.22 3.18 -8.82
CA ALA A 407 6.59 2.07 -7.93
C ALA A 407 8.03 1.57 -8.17
N ASP A 408 8.94 2.46 -8.56
CA ASP A 408 10.38 2.21 -8.64
C ASP A 408 10.84 1.14 -9.64
N VAL A 409 10.02 0.82 -10.65
CA VAL A 409 10.45 0.01 -11.79
C VAL A 409 11.26 0.88 -12.76
N GLU A 410 12.49 0.47 -13.03
CA GLU A 410 13.37 1.05 -14.04
C GLU A 410 12.89 0.66 -15.44
N VAL A 411 12.42 1.63 -16.21
CA VAL A 411 11.98 1.47 -17.60
C VAL A 411 13.07 1.96 -18.53
N HIS A 412 13.34 1.22 -19.60
CA HIS A 412 14.32 1.59 -20.62
C HIS A 412 13.65 1.82 -21.96
N HIS A 413 14.33 2.54 -22.85
CA HIS A 413 14.01 2.56 -24.28
C HIS A 413 15.16 1.99 -25.12
N ALA A 414 14.82 1.39 -26.25
CA ALA A 414 15.79 0.93 -27.23
C ALA A 414 16.39 2.10 -28.02
N ARG A 415 17.71 2.30 -27.97
CA ARG A 415 18.41 3.38 -28.70
C ARG A 415 18.41 3.18 -30.21
N ARG A 416 18.25 1.93 -30.65
CA ARG A 416 18.17 1.48 -32.06
C ARG A 416 17.16 0.35 -32.15
N GLY A 417 16.72 0.01 -33.36
CA GLY A 417 15.90 -1.19 -33.54
C GLY A 417 16.65 -2.46 -33.15
N PHE A 418 15.94 -3.45 -32.64
CA PHE A 418 16.47 -4.74 -32.22
C PHE A 418 15.49 -5.86 -32.60
N SER A 419 15.96 -7.11 -32.62
CA SER A 419 15.11 -8.26 -32.90
C SER A 419 15.05 -9.19 -31.71
N TYR A 420 13.87 -9.73 -31.43
CA TYR A 420 13.65 -10.74 -30.39
C TYR A 420 12.50 -11.67 -30.82
N GLY A 421 12.68 -12.99 -30.66
CA GLY A 421 11.66 -13.97 -31.04
C GLY A 421 11.22 -13.92 -32.50
N GLY A 422 12.10 -13.51 -33.42
CA GLY A 422 11.78 -13.33 -34.84
C GLY A 422 11.02 -12.04 -35.19
N VAL A 423 10.68 -11.20 -34.20
CA VAL A 423 10.04 -9.90 -34.38
C VAL A 423 11.09 -8.80 -34.31
N THR A 424 10.97 -7.78 -35.16
CA THR A 424 11.84 -6.58 -35.12
C THR A 424 11.10 -5.43 -34.46
N TYR A 425 11.68 -4.90 -33.40
CA TYR A 425 11.17 -3.77 -32.62
C TYR A 425 11.91 -2.49 -33.04
N PRO A 426 11.19 -1.38 -33.26
CA PRO A 426 11.81 -0.12 -33.66
C PRO A 426 12.57 0.56 -32.52
N ARG A 427 13.40 1.54 -32.87
CA ARG A 427 13.97 2.50 -31.90
C ARG A 427 12.84 3.13 -31.07
N GLY A 428 13.08 3.31 -29.77
CA GLY A 428 12.12 3.89 -28.83
C GLY A 428 11.19 2.86 -28.19
N THR A 429 11.26 1.59 -28.58
CA THR A 429 10.50 0.52 -27.90
C THR A 429 10.89 0.44 -26.42
N HIS A 430 9.89 0.35 -25.55
CA HIS A 430 10.08 0.29 -24.11
C HIS A 430 10.42 -1.14 -23.67
N VAL A 431 11.35 -1.24 -22.72
CA VAL A 431 11.84 -2.50 -22.17
C VAL A 431 11.99 -2.36 -20.67
N ILE A 432 11.47 -3.34 -19.93
CA ILE A 432 11.67 -3.47 -18.49
C ILE A 432 12.56 -4.68 -18.26
N PHE A 433 13.82 -4.47 -17.90
CA PHE A 433 14.68 -5.58 -17.49
C PHE A 433 14.27 -6.08 -16.12
N THR A 434 14.32 -7.38 -15.88
CA THR A 434 13.88 -7.95 -14.60
C THR A 434 15.02 -8.04 -13.57
N ALA A 435 16.25 -7.71 -13.95
CA ALA A 435 17.43 -7.56 -13.07
C ALA A 435 17.35 -6.29 -12.19
N GLN A 436 16.31 -6.25 -11.37
CA GLN A 436 15.93 -5.16 -10.49
C GLN A 436 15.58 -5.70 -9.10
N THR A 437 15.59 -4.80 -8.12
CA THR A 437 15.31 -5.11 -6.70
C THR A 437 13.84 -5.49 -6.51
N CYS A 438 12.95 -4.82 -7.25
CA CYS A 438 11.52 -5.07 -7.34
C CYS A 438 11.16 -6.14 -8.40
N ARG A 439 12.05 -7.11 -8.71
CA ARG A 439 11.77 -8.17 -9.69
C ARG A 439 10.44 -8.87 -9.45
N ALA A 440 10.14 -9.24 -8.20
CA ALA A 440 8.88 -9.89 -7.86
C ALA A 440 7.66 -9.02 -8.23
N TYR A 441 7.73 -7.71 -8.02
CA TYR A 441 6.69 -6.75 -8.41
C TYR A 441 6.48 -6.71 -9.93
N ILE A 442 7.58 -6.64 -10.69
CA ILE A 442 7.54 -6.65 -12.17
C ILE A 442 6.84 -7.91 -12.67
N LEU A 443 7.24 -9.08 -12.16
CA LEU A 443 6.67 -10.36 -12.57
C LEU A 443 5.19 -10.44 -12.19
N LYS A 444 4.81 -10.00 -10.99
CA LYS A 444 3.43 -10.03 -10.51
C LYS A 444 2.47 -9.25 -11.43
N LEU A 445 2.90 -8.09 -11.92
CA LEU A 445 2.04 -7.20 -12.71
C LEU A 445 2.08 -7.44 -14.22
N LEU A 446 3.13 -8.10 -14.74
CA LEU A 446 3.35 -8.28 -16.17
C LEU A 446 3.32 -9.73 -16.65
N ARG A 447 3.52 -10.71 -15.76
CA ARG A 447 3.43 -12.13 -16.11
C ARG A 447 1.97 -12.58 -16.06
N GLU A 448 1.61 -13.49 -16.95
CA GLU A 448 0.39 -14.28 -16.84
C GLU A 448 0.31 -14.98 -15.48
N THR A 449 -0.83 -14.85 -14.80
CA THR A 449 -1.04 -15.48 -13.50
C THR A 449 -1.43 -16.95 -13.68
N HIS A 450 -0.62 -17.85 -13.13
CA HIS A 450 -0.97 -19.26 -12.96
C HIS A 450 -1.39 -19.52 -11.52
N TYR A 451 -2.69 -19.75 -11.32
CA TYR A 451 -3.22 -20.03 -9.99
C TYR A 451 -2.60 -21.31 -9.39
N HIS A 452 -2.11 -21.20 -8.16
CA HIS A 452 -1.57 -22.36 -7.45
C HIS A 452 -2.69 -23.34 -7.10
N ASP A 453 -2.74 -24.45 -7.81
CA ASP A 453 -3.73 -25.51 -7.59
C ASP A 453 -3.13 -26.63 -6.72
N GLY A 454 -3.49 -26.68 -5.44
CA GLY A 454 -2.90 -27.61 -4.49
C GLY A 454 -3.62 -27.70 -3.14
N PRO A 455 -3.03 -28.39 -2.14
CA PRO A 455 -3.68 -28.66 -0.86
C PRO A 455 -4.10 -27.42 -0.05
N HIS A 456 -3.50 -26.26 -0.33
CA HIS A 456 -3.83 -24.98 0.32
C HIS A 456 -4.97 -24.22 -0.39
N THR A 457 -5.29 -24.59 -1.62
CA THR A 457 -6.33 -23.97 -2.45
C THR A 457 -7.45 -24.95 -2.78
N ARG A 458 -7.49 -26.11 -2.10
CA ARG A 458 -8.54 -27.13 -2.20
C ARG A 458 -9.06 -27.52 -0.82
N SER A 459 -10.36 -27.83 -0.74
CA SER A 459 -10.98 -28.41 0.46
C SER A 459 -10.57 -29.87 0.65
N ARG A 460 -10.97 -30.47 1.79
CA ARG A 460 -10.70 -31.88 2.09
C ARG A 460 -11.34 -32.88 1.13
N ASP A 461 -12.43 -32.49 0.47
CA ASP A 461 -13.10 -33.28 -0.57
C ASP A 461 -12.63 -32.93 -1.99
N ASP A 462 -11.47 -32.25 -2.10
CA ASP A 462 -10.81 -31.85 -3.35
C ASP A 462 -11.53 -30.77 -4.16
N THR A 463 -12.54 -30.10 -3.59
CA THR A 463 -13.20 -28.95 -4.24
C THR A 463 -12.26 -27.74 -4.24
N PRO A 464 -12.04 -27.07 -5.39
CA PRO A 464 -11.29 -25.82 -5.42
C PRO A 464 -11.92 -24.75 -4.52
N LEU A 465 -11.08 -24.14 -3.68
CA LEU A 465 -11.44 -22.96 -2.93
C LEU A 465 -11.34 -21.75 -3.85
N SER A 466 -12.35 -20.88 -3.81
CA SER A 466 -12.28 -19.57 -4.48
C SER A 466 -11.01 -18.84 -4.01
N PRO A 467 -10.33 -18.04 -4.86
CA PRO A 467 -9.27 -17.15 -4.40
C PRO A 467 -9.73 -16.30 -3.22
N TYR A 468 -8.79 -15.82 -2.39
CA TYR A 468 -9.18 -15.01 -1.23
C TYR A 468 -9.91 -13.74 -1.66
N ASP A 469 -9.46 -13.13 -2.77
CA ASP A 469 -9.96 -11.84 -3.24
C ASP A 469 -9.96 -11.72 -4.77
N LEU A 470 -8.78 -11.74 -5.42
CA LEU A 470 -8.63 -11.57 -6.87
C LEU A 470 -8.19 -12.87 -7.56
N SER A 471 -8.56 -13.02 -8.83
CA SER A 471 -8.13 -14.14 -9.68
C SER A 471 -6.79 -13.90 -10.40
N THR A 472 -6.36 -12.65 -10.51
CA THR A 472 -5.08 -12.22 -11.12
C THR A 472 -4.74 -10.80 -10.68
N ASP A 473 -3.45 -10.51 -10.58
CA ASP A 473 -2.89 -9.16 -10.34
C ASP A 473 -2.21 -8.59 -11.58
N THR A 474 -2.31 -9.28 -12.73
CA THR A 474 -1.62 -8.92 -13.96
C THR A 474 -2.19 -7.64 -14.56
N MET A 475 -1.67 -6.50 -14.12
CA MET A 475 -2.10 -5.16 -14.51
C MET A 475 -2.08 -4.93 -16.02
N ALA A 476 -1.11 -5.51 -16.73
CA ALA A 476 -1.04 -5.42 -18.19
C ALA A 476 -2.29 -6.01 -18.88
N GLU A 477 -2.81 -7.14 -18.39
CA GLU A 477 -4.02 -7.77 -18.92
C GLU A 477 -5.26 -6.92 -18.66
N PHE A 478 -5.43 -6.41 -17.43
CA PHE A 478 -6.54 -5.52 -17.09
C PHE A 478 -6.58 -4.25 -17.93
N MET A 479 -5.40 -3.72 -18.27
CA MET A 479 -5.25 -2.52 -19.09
C MET A 479 -5.24 -2.83 -20.60
N GLY A 480 -5.32 -4.10 -21.00
CA GLY A 480 -5.27 -4.52 -22.41
C GLY A 480 -3.94 -4.22 -23.11
N VAL A 481 -2.86 -4.08 -22.36
CA VAL A 481 -1.53 -3.76 -22.90
C VAL A 481 -0.81 -5.05 -23.27
N ASN A 482 -0.44 -5.20 -24.54
CA ASN A 482 0.35 -6.34 -24.97
C ASN A 482 1.77 -6.23 -24.45
N VAL A 483 2.24 -7.27 -23.77
CA VAL A 483 3.60 -7.38 -23.24
C VAL A 483 4.22 -8.66 -23.75
N VAL A 484 5.49 -8.60 -24.16
CA VAL A 484 6.24 -9.77 -24.63
C VAL A 484 7.26 -10.16 -23.57
N GLU A 485 7.08 -11.35 -23.00
CA GLU A 485 8.02 -11.91 -22.03
C GLU A 485 9.31 -12.40 -22.71
N ALA A 486 10.45 -11.89 -22.27
CA ALA A 486 11.76 -12.28 -22.80
C ALA A 486 12.40 -13.42 -21.98
N VAL A 487 12.15 -14.66 -22.38
CA VAL A 487 12.75 -15.87 -21.79
C VAL A 487 14.22 -16.09 -22.18
N GLU A 488 14.75 -15.34 -23.13
CA GLU A 488 16.19 -15.26 -23.45
C GLU A 488 16.72 -13.84 -23.22
N PRO A 489 18.02 -13.66 -22.88
CA PRO A 489 18.60 -12.33 -22.69
C PRO A 489 18.49 -11.46 -23.97
N LEU A 490 18.11 -10.20 -23.79
CA LEU A 490 18.02 -9.26 -24.91
C LEU A 490 19.42 -8.83 -25.39
N SER A 491 19.59 -8.79 -26.72
CA SER A 491 20.75 -8.18 -27.35
C SER A 491 20.36 -6.82 -27.94
N GLY A 492 21.11 -5.77 -27.63
CA GLY A 492 20.78 -4.42 -28.09
C GLY A 492 21.46 -3.32 -27.28
N SER A 493 21.04 -2.08 -27.55
CA SER A 493 21.47 -0.91 -26.80
C SER A 493 20.24 -0.22 -26.22
N PHE A 494 20.19 -0.17 -24.89
CA PHE A 494 19.07 0.34 -24.13
C PHE A 494 19.53 1.46 -23.20
N GLU A 495 18.63 2.36 -22.87
CA GLU A 495 18.90 3.49 -21.99
C GLU A 495 17.73 3.68 -21.01
N PRO A 496 18.02 3.82 -19.70
CA PRO A 496 16.97 4.04 -18.71
C PRO A 496 16.29 5.39 -18.93
N LEU A 497 14.99 5.43 -18.68
CA LEU A 497 14.17 6.63 -18.72
C LEU A 497 14.11 7.26 -17.33
N ALA A 498 14.26 8.59 -17.29
CA ALA A 498 14.16 9.36 -16.04
C ALA A 498 12.70 9.67 -15.66
N SER A 499 11.80 9.71 -16.65
CA SER A 499 10.37 9.92 -16.52
C SER A 499 9.63 9.17 -17.64
N ILE A 500 8.35 8.88 -17.42
CA ILE A 500 7.41 8.43 -18.45
C ILE A 500 6.42 9.56 -18.66
N ASP A 501 6.70 10.40 -19.64
CA ASP A 501 5.89 11.58 -19.91
C ASP A 501 4.69 11.19 -20.81
N PRO A 502 3.49 11.74 -20.54
CA PRO A 502 2.38 11.60 -21.47
C PRO A 502 2.75 12.24 -22.81
N PRO A 503 2.18 11.78 -23.93
CA PRO A 503 2.40 12.44 -25.20
C PRO A 503 1.83 13.86 -25.16
N ASP A 504 2.45 14.75 -25.92
CA ASP A 504 1.92 16.10 -26.08
C ASP A 504 0.49 16.02 -26.66
N GLY A 505 -0.44 16.72 -26.00
CA GLY A 505 -1.78 16.94 -26.50
C GLY A 505 -1.77 17.79 -27.77
N GLY A 506 -2.81 17.66 -28.59
CA GLY A 506 -2.93 18.46 -29.80
C GLY A 506 -3.96 17.95 -30.77
N VAL A 507 -4.46 18.86 -31.60
CA VAL A 507 -5.36 18.54 -32.70
C VAL A 507 -4.92 19.19 -34.00
N GLU A 508 -5.08 18.47 -35.10
CA GLU A 508 -4.86 19.04 -36.43
C GLU A 508 -5.92 20.10 -36.76
N GLU A 509 -5.55 21.08 -37.60
CA GLU A 509 -6.52 22.08 -38.05
C GLU A 509 -7.64 21.45 -38.87
N SER A 510 -8.88 21.64 -38.42
CA SER A 510 -10.05 21.11 -39.11
C SER A 510 -11.09 22.19 -39.38
N LYS A 511 -11.60 22.21 -40.62
CA LYS A 511 -12.75 23.06 -41.00
C LYS A 511 -14.09 22.47 -40.51
N GLY A 512 -14.13 21.16 -40.28
CA GLY A 512 -15.34 20.42 -39.94
C GLY A 512 -15.51 20.13 -38.45
N GLY A 513 -14.52 20.42 -37.60
CA GLY A 513 -14.45 19.96 -36.21
C GLY A 513 -13.54 18.75 -36.04
N HIS A 514 -13.40 18.27 -34.80
CA HIS A 514 -12.42 17.25 -34.43
C HIS A 514 -13.10 15.93 -34.07
N LEU A 515 -12.41 14.82 -34.32
CA LEU A 515 -12.84 13.48 -33.92
C LEU A 515 -11.89 12.96 -32.85
N LEU A 516 -12.44 12.45 -31.74
CA LEU A 516 -11.68 11.72 -30.73
C LEU A 516 -12.14 10.27 -30.74
N ASP A 517 -11.20 9.36 -30.93
CA ASP A 517 -11.47 7.92 -31.02
C ASP A 517 -12.17 7.43 -29.75
N GLY A 518 -13.37 6.87 -29.91
CA GLY A 518 -14.20 6.38 -28.80
C GLY A 518 -13.65 5.14 -28.10
N ARG A 519 -12.56 4.54 -28.60
CA ARG A 519 -11.87 3.40 -27.99
C ARG A 519 -10.84 3.81 -26.93
N LEU A 520 -10.34 5.04 -26.95
CA LEU A 520 -9.25 5.48 -26.07
C LEU A 520 -9.78 6.09 -24.78
N ASN A 521 -9.19 5.71 -23.63
CA ASN A 521 -9.59 6.25 -22.33
C ASN A 521 -9.34 7.77 -22.23
N SER A 522 -8.26 8.28 -22.84
CA SER A 522 -7.95 9.70 -22.88
C SER A 522 -9.01 10.54 -23.59
N SER A 523 -9.68 9.98 -24.61
CA SER A 523 -10.81 10.64 -25.30
C SER A 523 -11.95 10.95 -24.34
N TYR A 524 -12.27 10.04 -23.41
CA TYR A 524 -13.34 10.27 -22.42
C TYR A 524 -12.95 11.37 -21.42
N SER A 525 -11.68 11.40 -21.00
CA SER A 525 -11.16 12.46 -20.13
C SER A 525 -11.25 13.83 -20.80
N ALA A 526 -10.80 13.93 -22.06
CA ALA A 526 -10.91 15.15 -22.85
C ALA A 526 -12.38 15.58 -23.04
N VAL A 527 -13.28 14.63 -23.35
CA VAL A 527 -14.71 14.91 -23.50
C VAL A 527 -15.33 15.40 -22.20
N ASN A 528 -14.98 14.82 -21.05
CA ASN A 528 -15.50 15.26 -19.75
C ASN A 528 -15.07 16.71 -19.44
N GLU A 529 -13.81 17.07 -19.73
CA GLU A 529 -13.32 18.45 -19.60
C GLU A 529 -14.04 19.42 -20.54
N LEU A 530 -14.25 19.01 -21.80
CA LEU A 530 -14.99 19.81 -22.78
C LEU A 530 -16.45 20.02 -22.37
N LEU A 531 -17.13 18.98 -21.88
CA LEU A 531 -18.51 19.06 -21.40
C LEU A 531 -18.62 19.94 -20.16
N ARG A 532 -17.65 19.86 -19.23
CA ARG A 532 -17.57 20.76 -18.06
C ARG A 532 -17.46 22.23 -18.48
N ASP A 533 -16.72 22.50 -19.56
CA ASP A 533 -16.59 23.83 -20.17
C ASP A 533 -17.78 24.23 -21.08
N GLY A 534 -18.85 23.44 -21.08
CA GLY A 534 -20.08 23.70 -21.85
C GLY A 534 -19.92 23.55 -23.36
N LYS A 535 -18.87 22.88 -23.84
CA LYS A 535 -18.68 22.60 -25.26
C LYS A 535 -19.64 21.50 -25.71
N LYS A 536 -20.14 21.63 -26.95
CA LYS A 536 -20.94 20.57 -27.57
C LYS A 536 -20.04 19.41 -27.99
N VAL A 537 -20.48 18.20 -27.66
CA VAL A 537 -19.87 16.93 -28.10
C VAL A 537 -21.00 16.04 -28.61
N HIS A 538 -20.77 15.37 -29.74
CA HIS A 538 -21.69 14.41 -30.34
C HIS A 538 -21.03 13.03 -30.41
N ARG A 539 -21.84 11.97 -30.57
CA ARG A 539 -21.36 10.61 -30.86
C ARG A 539 -21.70 10.27 -32.30
N VAL A 540 -20.72 9.77 -33.05
CA VAL A 540 -20.92 9.27 -34.41
C VAL A 540 -21.65 7.93 -34.32
N LEU A 541 -22.70 7.72 -35.12
CA LEU A 541 -23.56 6.54 -35.04
C LEU A 541 -23.10 5.36 -35.92
N GLU A 542 -22.21 5.64 -36.86
CA GLU A 542 -21.66 4.69 -37.84
C GLU A 542 -20.13 4.80 -37.86
N ASP A 543 -19.46 3.82 -38.45
CA ASP A 543 -18.02 3.92 -38.69
C ASP A 543 -17.74 5.04 -39.69
N ALA A 544 -16.79 5.92 -39.39
CA ALA A 544 -16.49 7.09 -40.21
C ALA A 544 -15.01 7.45 -40.15
N TYR A 545 -14.42 7.80 -41.30
CA TYR A 545 -13.03 8.26 -41.40
C TYR A 545 -11.99 7.29 -40.79
N GLY A 546 -12.25 5.98 -40.86
CA GLY A 546 -11.37 4.95 -40.28
C GLY A 546 -11.50 4.79 -38.76
N LEU A 547 -12.45 5.50 -38.14
CA LEU A 547 -12.76 5.41 -36.71
C LEU A 547 -14.11 4.69 -36.51
N PRO A 548 -14.28 3.94 -35.41
CA PRO A 548 -15.49 3.15 -35.19
C PRO A 548 -16.69 4.00 -34.78
N LYS A 549 -17.88 3.41 -34.91
CA LYS A 549 -19.11 3.91 -34.28
C LYS A 549 -18.87 4.23 -32.80
N GLY A 550 -19.47 5.31 -32.32
CA GLY A 550 -19.22 5.84 -30.99
C GLY A 550 -18.01 6.78 -30.89
N THR A 551 -17.29 7.07 -31.97
CA THR A 551 -16.31 8.16 -31.98
C THR A 551 -16.95 9.48 -31.53
N PHE A 552 -16.21 10.28 -30.76
CA PHE A 552 -16.69 11.60 -30.34
C PHE A 552 -16.43 12.62 -31.44
N TYR A 553 -17.45 13.39 -31.79
CA TYR A 553 -17.34 14.51 -32.72
C TYR A 553 -17.51 15.83 -31.96
N ILE A 554 -16.52 16.70 -32.09
CA ILE A 554 -16.48 18.01 -31.46
C ILE A 554 -16.55 19.08 -32.57
N PRO A 555 -17.72 19.69 -32.79
CA PRO A 555 -17.87 20.69 -33.83
C PRO A 555 -17.04 21.94 -33.50
N ASN A 556 -16.62 22.64 -34.54
CA ASN A 556 -15.86 23.88 -34.40
C ASN A 556 -16.64 24.91 -33.57
N GLN A 557 -16.02 25.34 -32.47
CA GLN A 557 -16.62 26.22 -31.47
C GLN A 557 -15.58 27.21 -30.95
N ARG A 558 -16.03 28.38 -30.48
CA ARG A 558 -15.14 29.41 -29.95
C ARG A 558 -14.27 28.88 -28.80
N GLY A 559 -12.97 29.11 -28.87
CA GLY A 559 -11.99 28.70 -27.84
C GLY A 559 -11.71 27.20 -27.79
N LEU A 560 -12.11 26.42 -28.80
CA LEU A 560 -11.90 24.97 -28.81
C LEU A 560 -10.44 24.59 -29.02
N LYS A 561 -9.77 25.20 -30.01
CA LYS A 561 -8.38 24.88 -30.38
C LYS A 561 -7.43 24.96 -29.18
N GLY A 562 -7.36 26.11 -28.51
CA GLY A 562 -6.50 26.27 -27.34
C GLY A 562 -6.86 25.41 -26.13
N LYS A 563 -8.08 24.86 -26.05
CA LYS A 563 -8.45 23.89 -25.01
C LYS A 563 -7.99 22.48 -25.40
N LEU A 564 -8.20 22.08 -26.65
CA LEU A 564 -7.74 20.80 -27.18
C LEU A 564 -6.22 20.71 -27.25
N ASP A 565 -5.51 21.82 -27.45
CA ASP A 565 -4.05 21.88 -27.40
C ASP A 565 -3.50 21.67 -25.97
N GLY A 566 -4.34 21.78 -24.94
CA GLY A 566 -3.98 21.57 -23.53
C GLY A 566 -4.59 20.33 -22.90
N LEU A 567 -5.27 19.49 -23.69
CA LEU A 567 -5.86 18.19 -23.31
C LEU A 567 -5.10 17.07 -24.04
#